data_AF-A0A6C0ADW9-F1
#
_entry.id   AF-A0A6C0ADW9-F1
#
_cell.length_a   1.000
_cell.length_b   1.000
_cell.length_c   1.000
_cell.angle_alpha   90.00
_cell.angle_beta   90.00
_cell.angle_gamma   90.00
#
_symmetry.space_group_name_H-M   'P 1'
#
loop_
_entity.id
_entity.type
_entity.pdbx_description
1 polymer ?
#
loop_
_entity_poly.entity_id
_entity_poly.type
_entity_poly.pdbx_seq_one_letter_code
_entity_poly.pdbx_strand_id
1 'polypeptide(L)'
;MLTQISKKRFVEGYFGKDYALDPTPSEDKVDENFIKKLEKLMDMIYENRNNLDLKKYNYKQYLGCSNCRICGKQNGSEEYEINFKGIWFLFPGGVEHYYKDHNILPSKEFMEAVMNI
;
A
#
# COMPACT_ATOMS: atom_id res chain seq x y z
N MET A 1 1.64 -4.89 7.36
CA MET A 1 0.76 -5.85 8.06
C MET A 1 -0.62 -5.78 7.44
N LEU A 2 -1.16 -6.93 7.04
CA LEU A 2 -2.46 -7.02 6.38
C LEU A 2 -3.57 -7.13 7.41
N THR A 3 -4.59 -6.29 7.31
CA THR A 3 -5.77 -6.33 8.19
C THR A 3 -7.03 -6.56 7.36
N GLN A 4 -7.82 -7.57 7.72
CA GLN A 4 -9.09 -7.84 7.05
C GLN A 4 -10.18 -6.88 7.55
N ILE A 5 -10.82 -6.16 6.64
CA ILE A 5 -11.93 -5.23 6.96
C ILE A 5 -13.28 -5.72 6.43
N SER A 6 -13.29 -6.69 5.50
CA SER A 6 -14.50 -7.41 5.09
C SER A 6 -14.15 -8.75 4.44
N LYS A 7 -15.15 -9.56 4.06
CA LYS A 7 -14.96 -10.86 3.39
C LYS A 7 -14.06 -10.79 2.14
N LYS A 8 -14.04 -9.67 1.43
CA LYS A 8 -13.28 -9.49 0.18
C LYS A 8 -12.39 -8.24 0.18
N ARG A 9 -12.11 -7.65 1.35
CA ARG A 9 -11.29 -6.44 1.44
C ARG A 9 -10.30 -6.52 2.59
N PHE A 10 -9.06 -6.20 2.28
CA PHE A 10 -7.95 -6.09 3.22
C PHE A 10 -7.30 -4.73 3.08
N VAL A 11 -6.66 -4.27 4.15
CA VAL A 11 -5.86 -3.05 4.17
C VAL A 11 -4.41 -3.39 4.51
N GLU A 12 -3.46 -2.75 3.83
CA GLU A 12 -2.01 -2.94 4.01
C GLU A 12 -1.35 -1.59 4.28
N GLY A 13 -0.34 -1.57 5.15
CA GLY A 13 0.46 -0.36 5.38
C GLY A 13 -0.21 0.72 6.23
N TYR A 14 -1.38 0.44 6.81
CA TYR A 14 -1.99 1.31 7.83
C TYR A 14 -1.48 0.93 9.21
N PHE A 15 -1.04 1.93 9.97
CA PHE A 15 -0.48 1.79 11.31
C PHE A 15 -1.18 2.75 12.28
N GLY A 16 -1.33 2.34 13.53
CA GLY A 16 -1.87 3.15 14.62
C GLY A 16 -3.00 2.48 15.39
N LYS A 17 -3.67 3.26 16.26
CA LYS A 17 -4.67 2.75 17.23
C LYS A 17 -5.80 1.90 16.62
N ASP A 18 -6.21 2.23 15.40
CA ASP A 18 -7.31 1.55 14.70
C ASP A 18 -6.83 0.47 13.71
N TYR A 19 -5.51 0.22 13.65
CA TYR A 19 -4.86 -0.66 12.70
C TYR A 19 -3.81 -1.54 13.39
N ALA A 20 -2.94 -2.15 12.58
CA ALA A 20 -1.76 -2.84 13.05
C ALA A 20 -0.95 -2.00 14.04
N LEU A 21 -0.30 -2.70 14.98
CA LEU A 21 0.72 -2.14 15.87
C LEU A 21 1.78 -1.38 15.06
N ASP A 22 2.50 -0.49 15.75
CA ASP A 22 3.49 0.37 15.12
C ASP A 22 4.48 -0.43 14.24
N PRO A 23 4.85 0.14 13.08
CA PRO A 23 5.67 -0.55 12.09
C PRO A 23 7.01 -0.95 12.72
N THR A 24 7.30 -2.26 12.71
CA THR A 24 8.56 -2.82 13.25
C THR A 24 9.48 -3.19 12.09
N PRO A 25 10.69 -2.61 12.00
CA PRO A 25 11.71 -3.00 11.02
C PRO A 25 12.02 -4.49 11.10
N SER A 26 12.22 -5.11 9.93
CA SER A 26 12.68 -6.49 9.82
C SER A 26 14.20 -6.56 9.65
N GLU A 27 14.78 -7.72 9.96
CA GLU A 27 16.15 -8.07 9.53
C GLU A 27 16.18 -8.48 8.05
N ASP A 28 15.10 -9.10 7.56
CA ASP A 28 14.95 -9.47 6.16
C ASP A 28 14.71 -8.24 5.29
N LYS A 29 15.38 -8.16 4.14
CA LYS A 29 15.18 -7.09 3.18
C LYS A 29 13.95 -7.33 2.31
N VAL A 30 13.22 -6.26 2.03
CA VAL A 30 12.16 -6.27 1.01
C VAL A 30 12.80 -6.44 -0.39
N ASP A 31 12.19 -7.28 -1.23
CA ASP A 31 12.63 -7.45 -2.62
C ASP A 31 12.51 -6.13 -3.41
N GLU A 32 13.64 -5.66 -3.97
CA GLU A 32 13.69 -4.44 -4.78
C GLU A 32 12.78 -4.50 -6.02
N ASN A 33 12.57 -5.68 -6.60
CA ASN A 33 11.68 -5.84 -7.73
C ASN A 33 10.23 -5.58 -7.33
N PHE A 34 9.84 -6.03 -6.14
CA PHE A 34 8.53 -5.73 -5.58
C PHE A 34 8.37 -4.22 -5.36
N ILE A 35 9.36 -3.55 -4.76
CA ILE A 35 9.32 -2.08 -4.54
C ILE A 35 9.14 -1.35 -5.87
N LYS A 36 9.97 -1.67 -6.89
CA LYS A 36 9.87 -1.06 -8.23
C LYS A 36 8.51 -1.30 -8.89
N LYS A 37 7.93 -2.49 -8.71
CA LYS A 37 6.62 -2.82 -9.29
C LYS A 37 5.49 -2.08 -8.55
N LEU A 38 5.59 -1.95 -7.23
CA LEU A 38 4.65 -1.17 -6.41
C LEU A 38 4.67 0.31 -6.78
N GLU A 39 5.86 0.93 -6.87
CA GLU A 39 6.03 2.33 -7.29
C GLU A 39 5.35 2.55 -8.66
N LYS A 40 5.67 1.72 -9.67
CA LYS A 40 5.06 1.79 -11.00
C LYS A 40 3.54 1.60 -11.00
N LEU A 41 3.04 0.70 -10.14
CA LEU A 41 1.61 0.44 -10.01
C LEU A 41 0.89 1.67 -9.46
N MET A 42 1.44 2.32 -8.43
CA MET A 42 0.91 3.55 -7.87
C MET A 42 0.94 4.70 -8.89
N ASP A 43 2.06 4.87 -9.60
CA ASP A 43 2.18 5.88 -10.66
C ASP A 43 1.12 5.68 -11.74
N MET A 44 0.98 4.44 -12.25
CA MET A 44 -0.01 4.10 -13.27
C MET A 44 -1.43 4.41 -12.79
N ILE A 45 -1.79 4.02 -11.57
CA ILE A 45 -3.13 4.31 -11.02
C ILE A 45 -3.36 5.82 -10.90
N TYR A 46 -2.36 6.56 -10.40
CA TYR A 46 -2.46 8.00 -10.20
C TYR A 46 -2.59 8.77 -11.51
N GLU A 47 -1.77 8.45 -12.51
CA GLU A 47 -1.78 9.07 -13.82
C GLU A 47 -3.10 8.81 -14.55
N ASN A 48 -3.67 7.61 -14.39
CA ASN A 48 -4.89 7.18 -15.05
C ASN A 48 -6.15 7.34 -14.19
N ARG A 49 -6.10 8.06 -13.07
CA ARG A 49 -7.19 8.14 -12.06
C ARG A 49 -8.57 8.51 -12.60
N ASN A 50 -8.64 9.24 -13.72
CA ASN A 50 -9.90 9.62 -14.37
C ASN A 50 -10.42 8.59 -15.39
N ASN A 51 -9.67 7.52 -15.66
CA ASN A 51 -9.96 6.49 -16.67
C ASN A 51 -9.52 5.09 -16.20
N LEU A 52 -9.68 4.78 -14.92
CA LEU A 52 -9.34 3.47 -14.37
C LEU A 52 -10.38 2.42 -14.75
N ASP A 53 -9.93 1.19 -15.01
CA ASP A 53 -10.81 0.02 -14.94
C ASP A 53 -11.20 -0.21 -13.48
N LEU A 54 -12.39 0.29 -13.10
CA LEU A 54 -12.91 0.21 -11.73
C LEU A 54 -13.19 -1.22 -11.25
N LYS A 55 -13.11 -2.23 -12.13
CA LYS A 55 -13.12 -3.64 -11.71
C LYS A 55 -11.78 -4.09 -11.15
N LYS A 56 -10.69 -3.38 -11.49
CA LYS A 56 -9.32 -3.69 -11.11
C LYS A 56 -8.72 -2.69 -10.13
N TYR A 57 -9.02 -1.41 -10.29
CA TYR A 57 -8.34 -0.35 -9.56
C TYR A 57 -9.34 0.64 -8.99
N ASN A 58 -9.05 1.17 -7.80
CA ASN A 58 -9.70 2.36 -7.28
C ASN A 58 -8.64 3.34 -6.78
N TYR A 59 -9.02 4.60 -6.72
CA TYR A 59 -8.14 5.67 -6.27
C TYR A 59 -8.94 6.71 -5.52
N LYS A 60 -8.39 7.18 -4.41
CA LYS A 60 -8.97 8.27 -3.63
C LYS A 60 -7.87 9.24 -3.21
N GLN A 61 -8.18 10.53 -3.31
CA GLN A 61 -7.31 11.60 -2.82
C GLN A 61 -7.98 12.27 -1.62
N TYR A 62 -7.19 12.52 -0.59
CA TYR A 62 -7.61 13.23 0.61
C TYR A 62 -7.03 14.65 0.61
N LEU A 63 -7.67 15.57 1.33
CA LEU A 63 -7.22 16.98 1.44
C LEU A 63 -6.09 17.19 2.46
N GLY A 64 -5.54 16.12 3.03
CA GLY A 64 -4.45 16.16 4.01
C GLY A 64 -3.36 15.16 3.66
N CYS A 65 -2.17 15.36 4.21
CA CYS A 65 -1.06 14.44 4.10
C CYS A 65 -0.94 13.57 5.35
N SER A 66 -0.52 12.32 5.16
CA SER A 66 -0.08 11.48 6.26
C SER A 66 1.42 11.72 6.51
N ASN A 67 1.93 11.41 7.69
CA ASN A 67 3.36 11.42 7.97
C ASN A 67 3.81 10.01 8.33
N CYS A 68 5.03 9.65 7.95
CA CYS A 68 5.69 8.44 8.38
C CYS A 68 5.77 8.40 9.91
N ARG A 69 5.29 7.33 10.52
CA ARG A 69 5.32 7.17 11.99
C ARG A 69 6.73 6.98 12.56
N ILE A 70 7.70 6.59 11.73
CA ILE A 70 9.07 6.30 12.17
C ILE A 70 9.94 7.55 12.08
N CYS A 71 9.95 8.25 10.95
CA CYS A 71 10.84 9.39 10.73
C CYS A 71 10.13 10.76 10.60
N GLY A 72 8.79 10.79 10.64
CA GLY A 72 8.01 12.02 10.55
C GLY A 72 7.99 12.69 9.16
N LYS A 73 8.67 12.12 8.15
CA LYS A 73 8.60 12.61 6.78
C LYS A 73 7.17 12.54 6.25
N GLN A 74 6.80 13.49 5.39
CA GLN A 74 5.50 13.50 4.76
C GLN A 74 5.32 12.27 3.86
N ASN A 75 4.24 11.54 4.07
CA ASN A 75 3.71 10.50 3.21
C ASN A 75 2.60 11.09 2.32
N GLY A 76 2.20 10.35 1.29
CA GLY A 76 1.18 10.76 0.34
C GLY A 76 -0.16 11.18 0.96
N SER A 77 -0.99 11.78 0.12
CA SER A 77 -2.39 12.15 0.40
C SER A 77 -3.39 11.18 -0.23
N GLU A 78 -2.88 10.12 -0.85
CA GLU A 78 -3.61 9.21 -1.72
C GLU A 78 -3.89 7.88 -1.03
N GLU A 79 -4.87 7.17 -1.55
CA GLU A 79 -5.21 5.81 -1.20
C GLU A 79 -5.52 5.03 -2.46
N TYR A 80 -4.91 3.86 -2.57
CA TYR A 80 -4.97 3.00 -3.73
C TYR A 80 -5.73 1.72 -3.36
N GLU A 81 -6.59 1.25 -4.27
CA GLU A 81 -7.14 -0.11 -4.20
C GLU A 81 -6.76 -0.91 -5.42
N ILE A 82 -6.37 -2.16 -5.22
CA ILE A 82 -6.19 -3.15 -6.29
C ILE A 82 -7.06 -4.37 -6.06
N ASN A 83 -7.70 -4.87 -7.13
CA ASN A 83 -8.43 -6.12 -7.12
C ASN A 83 -7.56 -7.23 -7.71
N PHE A 84 -7.24 -8.21 -6.88
CA PHE A 84 -6.56 -9.42 -7.31
C PHE A 84 -7.41 -10.64 -6.98
N LYS A 85 -7.79 -11.41 -8.02
CA LYS A 85 -8.62 -12.62 -7.89
C LYS A 85 -9.92 -12.40 -7.09
N GLY A 86 -10.52 -11.21 -7.20
CA GLY A 86 -11.77 -10.87 -6.51
C GLY A 86 -11.59 -10.40 -5.05
N ILE A 87 -10.35 -10.23 -4.59
CA ILE A 87 -9.98 -9.66 -3.30
C ILE A 87 -9.42 -8.26 -3.52
N TRP A 88 -9.93 -7.28 -2.77
CA TRP A 88 -9.42 -5.92 -2.80
C TRP A 88 -8.38 -5.68 -1.71
N PHE A 89 -7.27 -5.07 -2.09
CA PHE A 89 -6.23 -4.59 -1.19
C PHE A 89 -6.19 -3.07 -1.24
N LEU A 90 -6.42 -2.44 -0.10
CA LEU A 90 -6.37 -0.99 0.11
C LEU A 90 -5.04 -0.63 0.77
N PHE A 91 -4.36 0.42 0.31
CA PHE A 91 -3.11 0.87 0.91
C PHE A 91 -2.89 2.38 0.69
N PRO A 92 -2.20 3.06 1.64
CA PRO A 92 -1.97 4.50 1.54
C PRO A 92 -0.83 4.80 0.55
N GLY A 93 -0.85 6.00 -0.04
CA GLY A 93 0.32 6.56 -0.70
C GLY A 93 1.48 6.75 0.27
N GLY A 94 2.71 6.48 -0.18
CA GLY A 94 3.89 6.47 0.68
C GLY A 94 4.09 5.16 1.45
N VAL A 95 3.32 4.10 1.16
CA VAL A 95 3.56 2.79 1.79
C VAL A 95 4.93 2.22 1.43
N GLU A 96 5.41 2.50 0.22
CA GLU A 96 6.73 2.14 -0.28
C GLU A 96 7.87 2.74 0.56
N HIS A 97 7.66 3.91 1.18
CA HIS A 97 8.63 4.52 2.09
C HIS A 97 8.90 3.63 3.31
N TYR A 98 7.86 3.00 3.88
CA TYR A 98 8.04 2.06 4.98
C TYR A 98 8.85 0.82 4.55
N TYR A 99 8.63 0.34 3.33
CA TYR A 99 9.33 -0.85 2.81
C TYR A 99 10.79 -0.56 2.48
N LYS A 100 11.06 0.58 1.85
CA LYS A 100 12.37 0.97 1.32
C LYS A 100 13.28 1.61 2.37
N ASP A 101 12.75 2.53 3.16
CA ASP A 101 13.56 3.37 4.06
C ASP A 101 13.56 2.85 5.50
N HIS A 102 12.56 2.03 5.85
CA HIS A 102 12.39 1.49 7.21
C HIS A 102 12.36 -0.04 7.27
N ASN A 103 12.57 -0.71 6.14
CA ASN A 103 12.63 -2.16 6.01
C ASN A 103 11.45 -2.89 6.69
N ILE A 104 10.25 -2.32 6.56
CA ILE A 104 9.02 -2.97 7.00
C ILE A 104 8.65 -4.03 5.98
N LEU A 105 8.40 -5.27 6.41
CA LEU A 105 7.98 -6.30 5.47
C LEU A 105 6.50 -6.13 5.07
N PRO A 106 6.18 -6.13 3.76
CA PRO A 106 4.80 -6.25 3.30
C PRO A 106 4.25 -7.65 3.62
N SER A 107 2.92 -7.79 3.69
CA SER A 107 2.31 -9.11 3.75
C SER A 107 2.55 -9.91 2.47
N LYS A 108 2.57 -11.25 2.59
CA LYS A 108 2.82 -12.15 1.44
C LYS A 108 1.71 -12.04 0.41
N GLU A 109 0.47 -11.93 0.85
CA GLU A 109 -0.72 -11.81 0.01
C GLU A 109 -0.71 -10.51 -0.79
N PHE A 110 -0.35 -9.40 -0.14
CA PHE A 110 -0.20 -8.12 -0.83
C PHE A 110 0.94 -8.15 -1.84
N MET A 111 2.08 -8.74 -1.45
CA MET A 111 3.22 -8.93 -2.36
C MET A 111 2.82 -9.76 -3.58
N GLU A 112 2.12 -10.89 -3.39
CA GLU A 112 1.62 -11.71 -4.50
C GLU A 112 0.70 -10.90 -5.42
N ALA A 113 -0.23 -10.13 -4.85
CA ALA A 113 -1.17 -9.31 -5.62
C ALA A 113 -0.44 -8.28 -6.48
N VAL A 114 0.47 -7.49 -5.91
CA VAL A 114 1.27 -6.50 -6.67
C VAL A 114 2.12 -7.19 -7.73
N MET A 115 2.72 -8.34 -7.41
CA MET A 115 3.60 -9.05 -8.33
C MET A 115 2.86 -9.68 -9.52
N ASN A 116 1.56 -9.92 -9.42
CA ASN A 116 0.79 -10.67 -10.44
C ASN A 116 -0.44 -9.92 -11.00
N ILE A 117 -0.64 -8.66 -10.64
CA ILE A 117 -1.67 -7.81 -11.28
C ILE A 117 -1.25 -7.30 -12.65
#